data_AF-A0A8H8USI7-F1
#
_entry.id   AF-A0A8H8USI7-F1
#
_cell.length_a   1.000
_cell.length_b   1.000
_cell.length_c   1.000
_cell.angle_alpha   90.00
_cell.angle_beta   90.00
_cell.angle_gamma   90.00
#
_symmetry.space_group_name_H-M   'P 1'
#
loop_
_entity.id
_entity.type
_entity.pdbx_description
1 polymer ?
#
loop_
_entity_poly.entity_id
_entity_poly.type
_entity_poly.pdbx_seq_one_letter_code
_entity_poly.pdbx_strand_id
1 'polypeptide(L)'
;MEESDLAVLFTPLSTSTSIDHTNVVVSQQPTAPDVWKKSCSIQIPESPITQSESVILGVLLQPEYLSPVIARADVIYDSDTAGLEVSKGDVDIGFIGDFLTYRVSRRLIIRNIPRNPKRDEAIEQSIWSLQKFPAEDDDKASPQPSLLIVIVPHINDHLAEWPFYFPDVRAFALETKGSKLSIHHLDRARPELLDTTISRKPVAGVDSERTRRMFKRILEVLKKRFEKPDYIKRVNHDAIVSRERYQKVYQDLKARHADRLCRIFAINGYEGKGCREVDKIFEELGIASFCICLWEEIYEIPTTARRNGYDDDVRTNTSSNPLNQFVGFVDLGCGSGVLTDVLLQEGWPGYGIDARSRKIWKSFDDHVQPHLIESILIPYVIDQTLVGTESRRFRAQRSLCQVEGEKSRGSSKQSTYQLLINYVENLCHEIGVVPQKEWLRIPSTRNLAIIGRAYEPPSWDLSKGFEIEESREMVVKKIIQREGGTEGWNAMVAKLKGRQPSGADDGHSRCS
;
A
#
# COMPACT_ATOMS: atom_id res chain seq x y z
N MET A 1 22.47 -22.99 20.71
CA MET A 1 21.14 -22.54 21.15
C MET A 1 21.09 -22.82 22.64
N GLU A 2 20.79 -21.80 23.43
CA GLU A 2 20.54 -21.96 24.87
C GLU A 2 19.07 -22.33 25.06
N GLU A 3 18.77 -23.21 26.01
CA GLU A 3 17.38 -23.43 26.45
C GLU A 3 16.80 -22.09 26.93
N SER A 4 15.57 -21.80 26.51
CA SER A 4 14.88 -20.59 26.93
C SER A 4 14.31 -20.77 28.33
N ASP A 5 14.35 -19.72 29.16
CA ASP A 5 13.58 -19.66 30.42
C ASP A 5 12.08 -19.93 30.18
N LEU A 6 11.59 -19.69 28.95
CA LEU A 6 10.21 -20.01 28.56
C LEU A 6 9.92 -21.52 28.53
N ALA A 7 10.92 -22.38 28.38
CA ALA A 7 10.73 -23.83 28.37
C ALA A 7 10.21 -24.36 29.72
N VAL A 8 10.59 -23.70 30.82
CA VAL A 8 10.11 -24.04 32.18
C VAL A 8 8.75 -23.41 32.49
N LEU A 9 8.45 -22.28 31.83
CA LEU A 9 7.23 -21.50 32.08
C LEU A 9 6.04 -21.93 31.22
N PHE A 10 6.28 -22.69 30.15
CA PHE A 10 5.28 -23.09 29.18
C PHE A 10 4.65 -24.44 29.54
N THR A 11 3.32 -24.46 29.63
CA THR A 11 2.52 -25.68 29.79
C THR A 11 1.74 -25.92 28.49
N PRO A 12 2.08 -26.95 27.69
CA PRO A 12 1.41 -27.18 26.41
C PRO A 12 -0.07 -27.54 26.60
N LEU A 13 -0.88 -27.27 25.57
CA LEU A 13 -2.28 -27.70 25.56
C LEU A 13 -2.37 -29.22 25.65
N SER A 14 -3.15 -29.73 26.60
CA SER A 14 -3.38 -31.16 26.76
C SER A 14 -4.18 -31.65 25.55
N THR A 15 -3.60 -32.50 24.70
CA THR A 15 -4.40 -33.21 23.70
C THR A 15 -5.29 -34.19 24.44
N SER A 16 -6.57 -33.84 24.64
CA SER A 16 -7.55 -34.75 25.21
C SER A 16 -7.63 -36.01 24.35
N THR A 17 -7.33 -37.13 24.98
CA THR A 17 -7.51 -38.46 24.40
C THR A 17 -9.00 -38.67 24.17
N SER A 18 -9.41 -38.96 22.92
CA SER A 18 -10.74 -39.49 22.68
C SER A 18 -10.83 -40.83 23.42
N ILE A 19 -11.72 -40.90 24.40
CA ILE A 19 -12.02 -42.14 25.11
C ILE A 19 -12.80 -43.03 24.15
N ASP A 20 -12.08 -43.88 23.42
CA ASP A 20 -12.69 -45.07 22.82
C ASP A 20 -12.72 -46.16 23.90
N HIS A 21 -13.93 -46.60 24.24
CA HIS A 21 -14.19 -47.69 25.17
C HIS A 21 -13.76 -49.03 24.57
N THR A 22 -12.45 -49.30 24.53
CA THR A 22 -11.92 -50.66 24.46
C THR A 22 -10.65 -50.73 25.28
N ASN A 23 -10.67 -51.59 26.31
CA ASN A 23 -9.55 -51.88 27.20
C ASN A 23 -8.28 -52.27 26.41
N VAL A 24 -7.43 -51.30 26.13
CA VAL A 24 -6.02 -51.50 25.85
C VAL A 24 -5.27 -50.52 26.74
N VAL A 25 -4.53 -51.06 27.71
CA VAL A 25 -3.59 -50.29 28.52
C VAL A 25 -2.49 -49.82 27.57
N VAL A 26 -2.68 -48.63 26.99
CA VAL A 26 -1.63 -47.92 26.28
C VAL A 26 -0.73 -47.34 27.35
N SER A 27 0.46 -47.95 27.50
CA SER A 27 1.58 -47.37 28.24
C SER A 27 1.77 -45.92 27.79
N GLN A 28 1.42 -44.96 28.64
CA GLN A 28 1.76 -43.55 28.45
C GLN A 28 3.27 -43.41 28.56
N GLN A 29 3.98 -43.47 27.43
CA GLN A 29 5.33 -42.92 27.36
C GLN A 29 5.20 -41.40 27.49
N PRO A 30 5.98 -40.74 28.35
CA PRO A 30 5.93 -39.29 28.50
C PRO A 30 6.36 -38.66 27.18
N THR A 31 5.44 -37.90 26.59
CA THR A 31 5.72 -37.09 25.40
C THR A 31 6.87 -36.13 25.72
N ALA A 32 7.88 -36.04 24.85
CA ALA A 32 8.98 -35.09 25.04
C ALA A 32 8.41 -33.66 25.09
N PRO A 33 8.82 -32.84 26.07
CA PRO A 33 8.21 -31.53 26.28
C PRO A 33 8.41 -30.61 25.06
N ASP A 34 7.43 -29.76 24.79
CA ASP A 34 7.56 -28.68 23.80
C ASP A 34 8.59 -27.65 24.28
N VAL A 35 9.87 -27.84 23.91
CA VAL A 35 10.98 -27.00 24.36
C VAL A 35 11.11 -25.73 23.51
N TRP A 36 10.88 -24.57 24.14
CA TRP A 36 11.17 -23.27 23.55
C TRP A 36 12.68 -23.02 23.44
N LYS A 37 13.15 -22.69 22.24
CA LYS A 37 14.56 -22.40 21.96
C LYS A 37 14.78 -20.92 21.71
N LYS A 38 15.76 -20.34 22.42
CA LYS A 38 16.18 -18.96 22.18
C LYS A 38 16.99 -18.87 20.89
N SER A 39 16.52 -18.08 19.92
CA SER A 39 17.14 -17.97 18.60
C SER A 39 18.14 -16.81 18.51
N CYS A 40 17.69 -15.59 18.78
CA CYS A 40 18.51 -14.38 18.71
C CYS A 40 17.98 -13.29 19.64
N SER A 41 18.82 -12.29 19.93
CA SER A 41 18.44 -11.14 20.75
C SER A 41 19.18 -9.88 20.34
N ILE A 42 18.61 -8.72 20.65
CA ILE A 42 19.18 -7.41 20.37
C ILE A 42 18.90 -6.43 21.52
N GLN A 43 19.77 -5.45 21.69
CA GLN A 43 19.55 -4.35 22.63
C GLN A 43 18.63 -3.30 22.00
N ILE A 44 17.67 -2.82 22.79
CA ILE A 44 16.70 -1.78 22.46
C ILE A 44 16.66 -0.74 23.60
N PRO A 45 16.24 0.50 23.32
CA PRO A 45 15.90 1.46 24.37
C PRO A 45 14.87 0.88 25.35
N GLU A 46 15.00 1.21 26.63
CA GLU A 46 13.97 0.88 27.61
C GLU A 46 12.69 1.66 27.27
N SER A 47 11.55 0.98 27.38
CA SER A 47 10.25 1.54 27.01
C SER A 47 9.18 0.93 27.90
N PRO A 48 8.11 1.67 28.25
CA PRO A 48 6.96 1.10 28.94
C PRO A 48 6.38 -0.10 28.17
N ILE A 49 5.71 -1.03 28.87
CA ILE A 49 5.10 -2.22 28.25
C ILE A 49 4.13 -1.81 27.13
N THR A 50 3.27 -0.83 27.38
CA THR A 50 2.27 -0.36 26.40
C THR A 50 2.91 0.18 25.13
N GLN A 51 4.02 0.92 25.26
CA GLN A 51 4.80 1.40 24.12
C GLN A 51 5.48 0.25 23.39
N SER A 52 6.06 -0.71 24.13
CA SER A 52 6.72 -1.88 23.55
C SER A 52 5.75 -2.74 22.76
N GLU A 53 4.54 -2.96 23.29
CA GLU A 53 3.45 -3.67 22.62
C GLU A 53 3.03 -2.93 21.35
N SER A 54 2.77 -1.62 21.43
CA SER A 54 2.41 -0.80 20.27
C SER A 54 3.47 -0.84 19.16
N VAL A 55 4.76 -0.78 19.51
CA VAL A 55 5.86 -0.86 18.55
C VAL A 55 5.90 -2.22 17.85
N ILE A 56 5.78 -3.30 18.62
CA ILE A 56 5.84 -4.66 18.06
C ILE A 56 4.62 -4.94 17.19
N LEU A 57 3.41 -4.69 17.68
CA LEU A 57 2.17 -4.88 16.93
C LEU A 57 2.13 -4.01 15.68
N GLY A 58 2.59 -2.76 15.76
CA GLY A 58 2.68 -1.88 14.60
C GLY A 58 3.55 -2.44 13.47
N VAL A 59 4.63 -3.16 13.79
CA VAL A 59 5.45 -3.87 12.79
C VAL A 59 4.78 -5.14 12.29
N LEU A 60 4.15 -5.93 13.16
CA LEU A 60 3.48 -7.19 12.78
C LEU A 60 2.26 -6.94 11.88
N LEU A 61 1.55 -5.83 12.08
CA LEU A 61 0.43 -5.39 11.24
C LEU A 61 0.87 -4.77 9.91
N GLN A 62 2.18 -4.57 9.72
CA GLN A 62 2.77 -4.04 8.48
C GLN A 62 3.88 -4.98 7.97
N PRO A 63 3.55 -6.25 7.69
CA PRO A 63 4.52 -7.30 7.39
C PRO A 63 5.32 -7.04 6.10
N GLU A 64 4.87 -6.14 5.22
CA GLU A 64 5.64 -5.68 4.06
C GLU A 64 7.00 -5.03 4.42
N TYR A 65 7.18 -4.56 5.67
CA TYR A 65 8.47 -4.10 6.16
C TYR A 65 9.43 -5.25 6.51
N LEU A 66 8.86 -6.40 6.87
CA LEU A 66 9.60 -7.60 7.23
C LEU A 66 10.01 -8.38 5.98
N SER A 67 9.14 -8.45 4.97
CA SER A 67 9.38 -9.23 3.76
C SER A 67 8.73 -8.62 2.51
N PRO A 68 9.48 -8.45 1.40
CA PRO A 68 8.96 -7.87 0.16
C PRO A 68 7.97 -8.79 -0.56
N VAL A 69 7.86 -10.07 -0.18
CA VAL A 69 6.90 -11.01 -0.76
C VAL A 69 5.52 -10.95 -0.11
N ILE A 70 5.38 -10.28 1.03
CA ILE A 70 4.10 -10.07 1.70
C ILE A 70 3.51 -8.74 1.20
N ALA A 71 2.22 -8.77 0.87
CA ALA A 71 1.49 -7.61 0.42
C ALA A 71 0.98 -6.78 1.58
N ARG A 72 0.36 -7.40 2.60
CA ARG A 72 -0.25 -6.77 3.78
C ARG A 72 -0.67 -7.81 4.83
N ALA A 73 -1.12 -7.34 6.00
CA ALA A 73 -1.86 -8.12 6.98
C ALA A 73 -3.27 -7.55 7.13
N ASP A 74 -4.30 -8.40 6.98
CA ASP A 74 -5.69 -8.04 7.22
C ASP A 74 -6.07 -8.45 8.66
N VAL A 75 -6.61 -7.53 9.46
CA VAL A 75 -7.05 -7.85 10.83
C VAL A 75 -8.42 -8.52 10.76
N ILE A 76 -8.50 -9.78 11.22
CA ILE A 76 -9.75 -10.55 11.28
C ILE A 76 -10.43 -10.37 12.64
N TYR A 77 -9.63 -10.39 13.71
CA TYR A 77 -10.11 -10.29 15.08
C TYR A 77 -9.13 -9.48 15.92
N ASP A 78 -9.67 -8.69 16.84
CA ASP A 78 -8.93 -7.94 17.85
C ASP A 78 -9.75 -7.84 19.13
N SER A 79 -9.26 -8.46 20.21
CA SER A 79 -9.97 -8.49 21.49
C SER A 79 -10.20 -7.09 22.08
N ASP A 80 -9.27 -6.15 21.86
CA ASP A 80 -9.39 -4.78 22.38
C ASP A 80 -10.58 -4.05 21.75
N THR A 81 -10.86 -4.34 20.48
CA THR A 81 -11.97 -3.72 19.74
C THR A 81 -13.28 -4.48 19.95
N ALA A 82 -13.20 -5.80 20.13
CA ALA A 82 -14.37 -6.67 20.29
C ALA A 82 -15.01 -6.59 21.68
N GLY A 83 -14.30 -6.08 22.70
CA GLY A 83 -14.83 -5.95 24.07
C GLY A 83 -15.16 -7.28 24.76
N LEU A 84 -14.66 -8.39 24.22
CA LEU A 84 -14.87 -9.75 24.73
C LEU A 84 -13.70 -10.14 25.64
N GLU A 85 -14.01 -10.86 26.73
CA GLU A 85 -12.97 -11.50 27.54
C GLU A 85 -12.15 -12.47 26.68
N VAL A 86 -10.83 -12.42 26.83
CA VAL A 86 -9.93 -13.31 26.09
C VAL A 86 -10.06 -14.73 26.66
N SER A 87 -10.93 -15.55 26.06
CA SER A 87 -11.12 -16.95 26.45
C SER A 87 -9.89 -17.80 26.14
N LYS A 88 -9.46 -18.62 27.10
CA LYS A 88 -8.35 -19.59 26.97
C LYS A 88 -8.80 -21.01 26.59
N GLY A 89 -10.01 -21.18 26.06
CA GLY A 89 -10.65 -22.50 25.95
C GLY A 89 -9.94 -23.48 24.99
N ASP A 90 -10.04 -24.77 25.28
CA ASP A 90 -9.42 -25.93 24.60
C ASP A 90 -9.72 -26.09 23.08
N VAL A 91 -10.50 -25.19 22.48
CA VAL A 91 -10.92 -25.27 21.06
C VAL A 91 -10.49 -24.02 20.27
N ASP A 92 -9.71 -23.13 20.88
CA ASP A 92 -9.37 -21.86 20.26
C ASP A 92 -8.21 -21.99 19.26
N ILE A 93 -8.50 -21.81 17.97
CA ILE A 93 -7.51 -21.92 16.88
C ILE A 93 -6.31 -21.02 17.18
N GLY A 94 -5.12 -21.59 17.21
CA GLY A 94 -3.86 -20.89 17.46
C GLY A 94 -3.49 -20.72 18.94
N PHE A 95 -4.22 -21.32 19.88
CA PHE A 95 -3.77 -21.47 21.26
C PHE A 95 -2.86 -22.71 21.39
N ILE A 96 -1.65 -22.52 21.93
CA ILE A 96 -0.63 -23.58 22.01
C ILE A 96 -0.37 -24.07 23.43
N GLY A 97 -0.83 -23.34 24.44
CA GLY A 97 -0.59 -23.63 25.85
C GLY A 97 -0.51 -22.37 26.71
N ASP A 98 -0.35 -22.57 28.01
CA ASP A 98 -0.26 -21.52 29.00
C ASP A 98 1.18 -21.13 29.34
N PHE A 99 1.37 -19.86 29.69
CA PHE A 99 2.61 -19.34 30.25
C PHE A 99 2.36 -18.97 31.72
N LEU A 100 2.81 -19.80 32.65
CA LEU A 100 2.37 -19.79 34.07
C LEU A 100 2.54 -18.44 34.79
N THR A 101 3.52 -17.62 34.40
CA THR A 101 3.81 -16.32 35.02
C THR A 101 3.27 -15.12 34.22
N TYR A 102 2.48 -15.38 33.19
CA TYR A 102 1.95 -14.37 32.29
C TYR A 102 0.42 -14.41 32.23
N ARG A 103 -0.19 -13.23 32.18
CA ARG A 103 -1.60 -13.06 31.82
C ARG A 103 -1.70 -12.62 30.36
N VAL A 104 -2.72 -13.12 29.66
CA VAL A 104 -3.03 -12.64 28.31
C VAL A 104 -3.66 -11.25 28.43
N SER A 105 -3.11 -10.26 27.73
CA SER A 105 -3.63 -8.88 27.71
C SER A 105 -4.43 -8.56 26.46
N ARG A 106 -4.06 -9.15 25.31
CA ARG A 106 -4.73 -8.90 24.02
C ARG A 106 -4.54 -10.10 23.10
N ARG A 107 -5.53 -10.35 22.24
CA ARG A 107 -5.47 -11.34 21.18
C ARG A 107 -5.84 -10.71 19.84
N LEU A 108 -5.01 -10.96 18.83
CA LEU A 108 -5.28 -10.62 17.44
C LEU A 108 -5.28 -11.88 16.58
N ILE A 109 -6.15 -11.92 15.58
CA ILE A 109 -6.05 -12.87 14.46
C ILE A 109 -5.89 -12.03 13.20
N ILE A 110 -4.80 -12.27 12.47
CA ILE A 110 -4.51 -11.55 11.23
C ILE A 110 -4.27 -12.53 10.09
N ARG A 111 -4.64 -12.13 8.87
CA ARG A 111 -4.37 -12.87 7.64
C ARG A 111 -3.28 -12.17 6.85
N ASN A 112 -2.12 -12.80 6.73
CA ASN A 112 -1.06 -12.32 5.87
C ASN A 112 -1.39 -12.63 4.41
N ILE A 113 -1.48 -11.59 3.59
CA ILE A 113 -1.77 -11.71 2.16
C ILE A 113 -0.44 -11.62 1.38
N PRO A 114 -0.04 -12.66 0.62
CA PRO A 114 1.17 -12.61 -0.20
C PRO A 114 0.95 -11.75 -1.44
N ARG A 115 2.05 -11.18 -1.98
CA ARG A 115 2.00 -10.41 -3.23
C ARG A 115 1.70 -11.26 -4.45
N ASN A 116 2.06 -12.55 -4.39
CA ASN A 116 1.81 -13.50 -5.47
C ASN A 116 1.05 -14.72 -4.92
N PRO A 117 -0.30 -14.68 -4.94
CA PRO A 117 -1.14 -15.77 -4.46
C PRO A 117 -0.96 -17.10 -5.21
N LYS A 118 -0.35 -17.07 -6.42
CA LYS A 118 -0.05 -18.30 -7.17
C LYS A 118 1.17 -19.04 -6.62
N ARG A 119 2.02 -18.36 -5.85
CA ARG A 119 3.25 -18.95 -5.29
C ARG A 119 3.06 -19.38 -3.84
N ASP A 120 2.46 -18.52 -3.04
CA ASP A 120 2.19 -18.79 -1.63
C ASP A 120 0.73 -18.42 -1.36
N GLU A 121 0.04 -19.19 -0.51
CA GLU A 121 -1.34 -18.89 -0.10
C GLU A 121 -1.39 -17.83 1.01
N ALA A 122 -2.57 -17.23 1.21
CA ALA A 122 -2.83 -16.37 2.36
C ALA A 122 -2.97 -17.20 3.63
N ILE A 123 -2.29 -16.81 4.69
CA ILE A 123 -2.21 -17.59 5.93
C ILE A 123 -2.65 -16.74 7.11
N GLU A 124 -3.50 -17.31 7.95
CA GLU A 124 -3.90 -16.73 9.22
C GLU A 124 -2.87 -17.02 10.30
N GLN A 125 -2.74 -16.11 11.26
CA GLN A 125 -1.92 -16.31 12.44
C GLN A 125 -2.57 -15.64 13.64
N SER A 126 -2.46 -16.30 14.79
CA SER A 126 -2.81 -15.71 16.07
C SER A 126 -1.61 -14.99 16.66
N ILE A 127 -1.85 -13.79 17.20
CA ILE A 127 -0.88 -13.02 17.97
C ILE A 127 -1.47 -12.84 19.37
N TRP A 128 -0.75 -13.34 20.36
CA TRP A 128 -1.11 -13.25 21.77
C TRP A 128 -0.15 -12.29 22.46
N SER A 129 -0.66 -11.18 22.98
CA SER A 129 0.10 -10.33 23.88
C SER A 129 -0.08 -10.83 25.31
N LEU A 130 1.03 -11.06 26.00
CA LEU A 130 1.03 -11.47 27.39
C LEU A 130 1.92 -10.56 28.23
N GLN A 131 1.41 -10.19 29.40
CA GLN A 131 2.12 -9.38 30.38
C GLN A 131 2.42 -10.22 31.61
N LYS A 132 3.62 -10.08 32.17
CA LYS A 132 3.99 -10.80 33.39
C LYS A 132 3.13 -10.32 34.57
N PHE A 133 2.74 -11.23 35.47
CA PHE A 133 2.04 -10.86 36.69
C PHE A 133 2.90 -9.91 37.53
N PRO A 134 2.31 -8.88 38.17
CA PRO A 134 2.99 -8.14 39.22
C PRO A 134 3.33 -9.14 40.34
N ALA A 135 4.59 -9.17 40.79
CA ALA A 135 4.97 -10.07 41.87
C ALA A 135 4.27 -9.62 43.16
N GLU A 136 3.55 -10.54 43.80
CA GLU A 136 3.12 -10.38 45.19
C GLU A 136 4.32 -10.77 46.06
N ASP A 137 4.82 -9.80 46.83
CA ASP A 137 5.89 -9.92 47.83
C ASP A 137 7.29 -10.39 47.35
N ASP A 138 8.19 -9.43 47.09
CA ASP A 138 9.57 -9.51 47.61
C ASP A 138 10.24 -8.13 47.69
N ASP A 139 10.54 -7.69 48.92
CA ASP A 139 11.36 -6.53 49.23
C ASP A 139 12.82 -6.82 48.82
N LYS A 140 13.19 -6.55 47.55
CA LYS A 140 14.52 -6.01 47.12
C LYS A 140 14.80 -5.96 45.61
N ALA A 141 13.90 -6.38 44.73
CA ALA A 141 14.05 -6.11 43.31
C ALA A 141 12.68 -5.93 42.67
N SER A 142 12.31 -4.69 42.34
CA SER A 142 11.14 -4.42 41.51
C SER A 142 11.17 -5.37 40.29
N PRO A 143 10.18 -6.26 40.11
CA PRO A 143 10.18 -7.17 38.99
C PRO A 143 10.23 -6.35 37.71
N GLN A 144 11.26 -6.56 36.89
CA GLN A 144 11.33 -5.84 35.62
C GLN A 144 10.09 -6.21 34.80
N PRO A 145 9.30 -5.21 34.34
CA PRO A 145 8.16 -5.46 33.48
C PRO A 145 8.61 -6.25 32.26
N SER A 146 7.96 -7.39 31.98
CA SER A 146 8.21 -8.17 30.77
C SER A 146 6.95 -8.33 29.94
N LEU A 147 7.12 -8.18 28.64
CA LEU A 147 6.11 -8.36 27.62
C LEU A 147 6.53 -9.57 26.77
N LEU A 148 5.59 -10.50 26.58
CA LEU A 148 5.78 -11.65 25.71
C LEU A 148 4.69 -11.59 24.63
N ILE A 149 5.08 -11.53 23.36
CA ILE A 149 4.16 -11.61 22.23
C ILE A 149 4.39 -12.93 21.52
N VAL A 150 3.40 -13.80 21.52
CA VAL A 150 3.47 -15.15 20.91
C VAL A 150 2.72 -15.16 19.59
N ILE A 151 3.39 -15.57 18.53
CA ILE A 151 2.87 -15.65 17.17
C ILE A 151 2.74 -17.12 16.77
N VAL A 152 1.52 -17.51 16.41
CA VAL A 152 1.16 -18.88 16.03
C VAL A 152 0.56 -18.87 14.62
N PRO A 153 1.31 -19.27 13.59
CA PRO A 153 0.77 -19.43 12.24
C PRO A 153 -0.22 -20.61 12.18
N HIS A 154 -1.35 -20.41 11.51
CA HIS A 154 -2.38 -21.43 11.30
C HIS A 154 -2.06 -22.24 10.03
N ILE A 155 -0.94 -22.95 10.06
CA ILE A 155 -0.46 -23.77 8.94
C ILE A 155 -0.64 -25.24 9.33
N ASN A 156 -1.34 -26.01 8.50
CA ASN A 156 -1.47 -27.45 8.73
C ASN A 156 -0.11 -28.15 8.53
N ASP A 157 0.29 -28.99 9.49
CA ASP A 157 1.54 -29.75 9.46
C ASP A 157 1.68 -30.68 8.25
N HIS A 158 0.56 -31.02 7.60
CA HIS A 158 0.48 -31.88 6.42
C HIS A 158 0.62 -31.16 5.07
N LEU A 159 0.79 -29.83 5.07
CA LEU A 159 0.99 -29.10 3.81
C LEU A 159 2.29 -29.53 3.12
N ALA A 160 2.20 -29.80 1.82
CA ALA A 160 3.31 -30.25 0.99
C ALA A 160 4.46 -29.23 0.93
N GLU A 161 4.15 -27.93 1.04
CA GLU A 161 5.12 -26.84 1.02
C GLU A 161 4.81 -25.80 2.10
N TRP A 162 5.84 -25.35 2.82
CA TRP A 162 5.73 -24.29 3.81
C TRP A 162 5.82 -22.92 3.13
N PRO A 163 4.90 -21.98 3.39
CA PRO A 163 4.93 -20.65 2.78
C PRO A 163 6.29 -19.98 2.97
N PHE A 164 6.88 -19.52 1.87
CA PHE A 164 8.26 -19.00 1.87
C PHE A 164 8.42 -17.78 2.77
N TYR A 165 7.35 -17.02 2.99
CA TYR A 165 7.35 -15.79 3.74
C TYR A 165 7.18 -15.97 5.26
N PHE A 166 7.09 -17.21 5.73
CA PHE A 166 7.02 -17.56 7.16
C PHE A 166 8.30 -18.29 7.64
N PRO A 167 8.72 -18.06 8.91
CA PRO A 167 9.67 -18.94 9.59
C PRO A 167 9.16 -20.37 9.63
N ASP A 168 10.08 -21.31 9.45
CA ASP A 168 9.83 -22.76 9.46
C ASP A 168 9.78 -23.25 10.92
N VAL A 169 8.77 -22.77 11.65
CA VAL A 169 8.56 -22.96 13.09
C VAL A 169 7.07 -23.11 13.36
N ARG A 170 6.70 -23.91 14.36
CA ARG A 170 5.30 -24.06 14.76
C ARG A 170 4.76 -22.81 15.45
N ALA A 171 5.62 -22.12 16.21
CA ALA A 171 5.33 -20.83 16.83
C ALA A 171 6.64 -20.10 17.12
N PHE A 172 6.59 -18.77 17.25
CA PHE A 172 7.69 -17.98 17.77
C PHE A 172 7.18 -16.87 18.69
N ALA A 173 8.03 -16.42 19.62
CA ALA A 173 7.69 -15.43 20.62
C ALA A 173 8.73 -14.31 20.66
N LEU A 174 8.26 -13.08 20.79
CA LEU A 174 9.05 -11.87 21.01
C LEU A 174 8.96 -11.52 22.50
N GLU A 175 10.08 -11.57 23.20
CA GLU A 175 10.16 -11.24 24.62
C GLU A 175 10.92 -9.92 24.80
N THR A 176 10.28 -8.94 25.44
CA THR A 176 10.90 -7.70 25.88
C THR A 176 11.12 -7.75 27.38
N LYS A 177 12.38 -7.61 27.82
CA LYS A 177 12.79 -7.59 29.23
C LYS A 177 13.81 -6.48 29.45
N GLY A 178 13.37 -5.37 30.04
CA GLY A 178 14.17 -4.15 30.16
C GLY A 178 14.63 -3.63 28.78
N SER A 179 15.93 -3.44 28.61
CA SER A 179 16.57 -2.99 27.36
C SER A 179 16.87 -4.10 26.34
N LYS A 180 16.30 -5.31 26.52
CA LYS A 180 16.57 -6.46 25.66
C LYS A 180 15.32 -7.00 24.99
N LEU A 181 15.41 -7.21 23.68
CA LEU A 181 14.41 -7.91 22.87
C LEU A 181 14.98 -9.23 22.37
N SER A 182 14.28 -10.34 22.61
CA SER A 182 14.67 -11.70 22.17
C SER A 182 13.58 -12.41 21.40
N ILE A 183 14.00 -13.26 20.45
CA ILE A 183 13.12 -14.18 19.74
C ILE A 183 13.36 -15.60 20.25
N HIS A 184 12.26 -16.25 20.63
CA HIS A 184 12.19 -17.66 21.02
C HIS A 184 11.30 -18.41 20.02
N HIS A 185 11.51 -19.70 19.81
CA HIS A 185 10.68 -20.46 18.87
C HIS A 185 10.49 -21.91 19.30
N LEU A 186 9.42 -22.50 18.78
CA LEU A 186 9.15 -23.93 18.79
C LEU A 186 9.45 -24.49 17.40
N ASP A 187 10.22 -25.58 17.35
CA ASP A 187 10.48 -26.27 16.08
C ASP A 187 9.18 -26.73 15.43
N ARG A 188 9.19 -26.80 14.10
CA ARG A 188 8.04 -27.29 13.32
C ARG A 188 7.72 -28.75 13.62
N ALA A 189 8.73 -29.61 13.70
CA ALA A 189 8.53 -31.03 14.00
C ALA A 189 8.35 -31.23 15.52
N ARG A 190 7.25 -31.90 15.91
CA ARG A 190 7.18 -32.48 17.26
C ARG A 190 8.21 -33.61 17.35
N PRO A 191 8.98 -33.70 18.45
CA PRO A 191 10.04 -34.71 18.61
C PRO A 191 9.58 -36.17 18.38
N GLU A 192 8.29 -36.46 18.46
CA GLU A 192 7.71 -37.82 18.41
C GLU A 192 7.27 -38.31 17.01
N LEU A 193 7.17 -37.44 16.00
CA LEU A 193 6.61 -37.83 14.69
C LEU A 193 7.67 -38.30 13.66
N LEU A 194 8.88 -38.57 14.13
CA LEU A 194 9.91 -39.33 13.41
C LEU A 194 9.65 -40.84 13.58
N ASP A 195 8.48 -41.28 13.14
CA ASP A 195 8.13 -42.69 13.12
C ASP A 195 9.03 -43.42 12.10
N THR A 196 9.87 -44.32 12.60
CA THR A 196 10.91 -45.06 11.85
C THR A 196 10.36 -46.10 10.89
N THR A 197 9.03 -46.16 10.68
CA THR A 197 8.37 -47.22 9.91
C THR A 197 7.74 -46.78 8.59
N ILE A 198 7.72 -45.49 8.27
CA ILE A 198 7.29 -45.00 6.96
C ILE A 198 8.48 -44.33 6.30
N SER A 199 8.92 -44.89 5.16
CA SER A 199 9.82 -44.25 4.20
C SER A 199 9.15 -42.97 3.65
N ARG A 200 9.11 -41.92 4.47
CA ARG A 200 8.82 -40.57 4.03
C ARG A 200 10.04 -40.11 3.26
N LYS A 201 9.84 -39.76 1.99
CA LYS A 201 10.80 -38.91 1.26
C LYS A 201 11.23 -37.80 2.22
N PRO A 202 12.53 -37.50 2.36
CA PRO A 202 13.01 -36.52 3.32
C PRO A 202 12.22 -35.24 3.08
N VAL A 203 11.45 -34.81 4.09
CA VAL A 203 10.88 -33.46 4.12
C VAL A 203 12.07 -32.54 3.82
N ALA A 204 11.99 -31.78 2.73
CA ALA A 204 13.05 -30.87 2.32
C ALA A 204 13.56 -30.15 3.57
N GLY A 205 14.87 -30.30 3.86
CA GLY A 205 15.43 -30.05 5.18
C GLY A 205 14.99 -28.71 5.75
N VAL A 206 14.67 -28.70 7.04
CA VAL A 206 14.35 -27.49 7.82
C VAL A 206 15.33 -26.38 7.44
N ASP A 207 14.84 -25.32 6.79
CA ASP A 207 15.68 -24.21 6.32
C ASP A 207 15.96 -23.28 7.52
N SER A 208 16.74 -23.82 8.46
CA SER A 208 17.16 -23.16 9.70
C SER A 208 17.87 -21.83 9.42
N GLU A 209 18.57 -21.73 8.29
CA GLU A 209 19.25 -20.51 7.87
C GLU A 209 18.26 -19.43 7.40
N ARG A 210 17.23 -19.79 6.61
CA ARG A 210 16.13 -18.88 6.25
C ARG A 210 15.39 -18.40 7.49
N THR A 211 15.01 -19.29 8.40
CA THR A 211 14.36 -18.92 9.67
C THR A 211 15.21 -17.94 10.47
N ARG A 212 16.52 -18.21 10.60
CA ARG A 212 17.46 -17.31 11.28
C ARG A 212 17.57 -15.93 10.60
N ARG A 213 17.56 -15.87 9.27
CA ARG A 213 17.58 -14.59 8.52
C ARG A 213 16.30 -13.79 8.76
N MET A 214 15.14 -14.43 8.78
CA MET A 214 13.86 -13.77 9.06
C MET A 214 13.81 -13.23 10.48
N PHE A 215 14.22 -14.01 11.48
CA PHE A 215 14.28 -13.54 12.87
C PHE A 215 15.24 -12.36 13.06
N LYS A 216 16.44 -12.40 12.44
CA LYS A 216 17.34 -11.24 12.45
C LYS A 216 16.70 -10.01 11.82
N ARG A 217 16.04 -10.17 10.68
CA ARG A 217 15.34 -9.06 10.00
C ARG A 217 14.24 -8.45 10.87
N ILE A 218 13.45 -9.28 11.56
CA ILE A 218 12.42 -8.83 12.51
C ILE A 218 13.06 -7.98 13.61
N LEU A 219 14.13 -8.47 14.26
CA LEU A 219 14.84 -7.73 15.29
C LEU A 219 15.43 -6.40 14.79
N GLU A 220 16.02 -6.38 13.60
CA GLU A 220 16.59 -5.16 13.00
C GLU A 220 15.52 -4.09 12.72
N VAL A 221 14.36 -4.50 12.22
CA VAL A 221 13.23 -3.59 11.96
C VAL A 221 12.67 -3.08 13.28
N LEU A 222 12.44 -3.96 14.26
CA LEU A 222 11.94 -3.59 15.58
C LEU A 222 12.90 -2.65 16.29
N LYS A 223 14.21 -2.93 16.33
CA LYS A 223 15.20 -2.05 16.95
C LYS A 223 15.11 -0.62 16.40
N LYS A 224 15.03 -0.46 15.08
CA LYS A 224 14.90 0.86 14.44
C LYS A 224 13.60 1.59 14.84
N ARG A 225 12.52 0.85 15.13
CA ARG A 225 11.25 1.40 15.61
C ARG A 225 11.31 1.77 17.09
N PHE A 226 11.93 0.94 17.93
CA PHE A 226 12.18 1.26 19.33
C PHE A 226 13.10 2.48 19.51
N GLU A 227 14.09 2.67 18.63
CA GLU A 227 14.97 3.87 18.63
C GLU A 227 14.24 5.15 18.21
N LYS A 228 13.08 5.04 17.56
CA LYS A 228 12.28 6.16 17.06
C LYS A 228 10.81 5.89 17.30
N PRO A 229 10.36 5.86 18.58
CA PRO A 229 8.98 5.57 18.92
C PRO A 229 8.03 6.63 18.34
N ASP A 230 8.49 7.89 18.27
CA ASP A 230 7.75 9.02 17.69
C ASP A 230 7.88 9.12 16.16
N TYR A 231 8.24 8.04 15.46
CA TYR A 231 8.32 8.05 14.01
C TYR A 231 6.93 8.27 13.40
N ILE A 232 6.64 9.52 13.02
CA ILE A 232 5.45 9.87 12.25
C ILE A 232 5.69 9.50 10.79
N LYS A 233 4.86 8.60 10.26
CA LYS A 233 4.84 8.27 8.84
C LYS A 233 4.47 9.54 8.06
N ARG A 234 5.38 10.00 7.20
CA ARG A 234 5.16 11.21 6.36
C ARG A 234 4.29 10.95 5.14
N VAL A 235 4.23 9.69 4.73
CA VAL A 235 3.52 9.23 3.53
C VAL A 235 2.34 8.40 4.00
N ASN A 236 1.15 9.00 3.95
CA ASN A 236 -0.09 8.32 4.28
C ASN A 236 -0.68 7.79 2.98
N HIS A 237 -0.58 6.48 2.82
CA HIS A 237 -1.29 5.75 1.78
C HIS A 237 -2.68 5.39 2.28
N ASP A 238 -3.57 5.10 1.34
CA ASP A 238 -4.90 4.55 1.58
C ASP A 238 -5.80 5.54 2.35
N ALA A 239 -5.63 6.84 2.13
CA ALA A 239 -6.37 7.89 2.82
C ALA A 239 -7.75 8.15 2.18
N ILE A 240 -7.85 7.98 0.86
CA ILE A 240 -9.08 8.14 0.08
C ILE A 240 -9.65 6.79 -0.33
N VAL A 241 -8.80 5.91 -0.86
CA VAL A 241 -9.22 4.57 -1.31
C VAL A 241 -8.57 3.53 -0.40
N SER A 242 -9.37 2.62 0.15
CA SER A 242 -8.82 1.58 1.03
C SER A 242 -7.84 0.66 0.30
N ARG A 243 -6.84 0.20 1.05
CA ARG A 243 -5.76 -0.64 0.53
C ARG A 243 -6.31 -1.92 -0.11
N GLU A 244 -7.26 -2.56 0.56
CA GLU A 244 -7.83 -3.84 0.18
C GLU A 244 -8.55 -3.72 -1.16
N ARG A 245 -9.34 -2.65 -1.32
CA ARG A 245 -10.09 -2.36 -2.53
C ARG A 245 -9.18 -2.05 -3.71
N TYR A 246 -8.21 -1.15 -3.50
CA TYR A 246 -7.20 -0.84 -4.52
C TYR A 246 -6.46 -2.09 -4.97
N GLN A 247 -5.97 -2.91 -4.03
CA GLN A 247 -5.19 -4.10 -4.38
C GLN A 247 -6.05 -5.14 -5.12
N LYS A 248 -7.32 -5.30 -4.77
CA LYS A 248 -8.23 -6.20 -5.48
C LYS A 248 -8.38 -5.76 -6.94
N VAL A 249 -8.77 -4.51 -7.18
CA VAL A 249 -8.94 -3.97 -8.54
C VAL A 249 -7.63 -4.04 -9.34
N TYR A 250 -6.50 -3.70 -8.71
CA TYR A 250 -5.20 -3.78 -9.36
C TYR A 250 -4.81 -5.18 -9.81
N GLN A 251 -5.05 -6.20 -8.98
CA GLN A 251 -4.78 -7.58 -9.37
C GLN A 251 -5.71 -8.05 -10.49
N ASP A 252 -6.99 -7.66 -10.46
CA ASP A 252 -7.97 -7.98 -11.50
C ASP A 252 -7.61 -7.32 -12.85
N LEU A 253 -7.18 -6.05 -12.84
CA LEU A 253 -6.71 -5.37 -14.05
C LEU A 253 -5.41 -5.97 -14.56
N LYS A 254 -4.47 -6.27 -13.65
CA LYS A 254 -3.21 -6.90 -14.01
C LYS A 254 -3.43 -8.26 -14.67
N ALA A 255 -4.33 -9.08 -14.12
CA ALA A 255 -4.66 -10.39 -14.67
C ALA A 255 -5.25 -10.30 -16.09
N ARG A 256 -6.07 -9.28 -16.37
CA ARG A 256 -6.76 -9.13 -17.66
C ARG A 256 -5.95 -8.42 -18.73
N HIS A 257 -5.20 -7.38 -18.37
CA HIS A 257 -4.59 -6.47 -19.36
C HIS A 257 -3.08 -6.63 -19.48
N ALA A 258 -2.36 -7.05 -18.43
CA ALA A 258 -0.90 -6.95 -18.43
C ALA A 258 -0.25 -7.76 -19.56
N ASP A 259 -0.75 -8.97 -19.82
CA ASP A 259 -0.22 -9.86 -20.86
C ASP A 259 -0.46 -9.29 -22.28
N ARG A 260 -1.66 -8.74 -22.54
CA ARG A 260 -1.97 -8.04 -23.80
C ARG A 260 -1.09 -6.82 -24.00
N LEU A 261 -1.01 -5.94 -22.99
CA LEU A 261 -0.22 -4.71 -23.05
C LEU A 261 1.27 -5.01 -23.24
N CYS A 262 1.82 -5.97 -22.51
CA CYS A 262 3.20 -6.42 -22.68
C CYS A 262 3.48 -6.89 -24.12
N ARG A 263 2.56 -7.64 -24.75
CA ARG A 263 2.68 -8.03 -26.16
C ARG A 263 2.67 -6.84 -27.10
N ILE A 264 1.71 -5.92 -26.93
CA ILE A 264 1.60 -4.70 -27.75
C ILE A 264 2.92 -3.92 -27.70
N PHE A 265 3.47 -3.71 -26.51
CA PHE A 265 4.73 -2.99 -26.30
C PHE A 265 5.95 -3.76 -26.79
N ALA A 266 5.96 -5.09 -26.69
CA ALA A 266 7.05 -5.92 -27.20
C ALA A 266 7.15 -5.88 -28.73
N ILE A 267 6.00 -5.85 -29.43
CA ILE A 267 5.94 -5.83 -30.90
C ILE A 267 6.27 -4.45 -31.45
N ASN A 268 5.75 -3.38 -30.83
CA ASN A 268 5.78 -2.04 -31.42
C ASN A 268 6.86 -1.14 -30.82
N GLY A 269 7.47 -1.56 -29.72
CA GLY A 269 8.45 -0.79 -28.96
C GLY A 269 7.88 0.50 -28.37
N TYR A 270 8.58 1.09 -27.41
CA TYR A 270 8.39 2.50 -27.08
C TYR A 270 9.28 3.31 -28.01
N GLU A 271 8.70 3.99 -28.99
CA GLU A 271 9.41 4.92 -29.88
C GLU A 271 10.68 4.35 -30.55
N GLY A 272 10.71 3.04 -30.86
CA GLY A 272 11.81 2.41 -31.62
C GLY A 272 13.11 2.18 -30.84
N LYS A 273 13.12 2.31 -29.50
CA LYS A 273 14.23 1.87 -28.64
C LYS A 273 13.75 0.69 -27.80
N GLY A 274 14.34 -0.50 -28.01
CA GLY A 274 14.04 -1.68 -27.22
C GLY A 274 14.26 -1.43 -25.72
N CYS A 275 13.21 -1.10 -24.98
CA CYS A 275 13.20 -0.93 -23.54
C CYS A 275 11.80 -1.36 -23.05
N ARG A 276 11.65 -2.44 -22.29
CA ARG A 276 11.82 -2.51 -20.82
C ARG A 276 10.96 -1.52 -20.01
N GLU A 277 10.00 -0.82 -20.62
CA GLU A 277 9.04 0.03 -19.89
C GLU A 277 7.81 -0.74 -19.36
N VAL A 278 7.99 -2.02 -19.06
CA VAL A 278 6.98 -2.86 -18.41
C VAL A 278 6.54 -2.24 -17.07
N ASP A 279 7.46 -1.57 -16.38
CA ASP A 279 7.15 -0.85 -15.13
C ASP A 279 6.14 0.28 -15.35
N LYS A 280 6.16 0.95 -16.51
CA LYS A 280 5.17 1.98 -16.83
C LYS A 280 3.78 1.38 -17.04
N ILE A 281 3.67 0.22 -17.70
CA ILE A 281 2.38 -0.49 -17.83
C ILE A 281 1.78 -0.73 -16.45
N PHE A 282 2.59 -1.19 -15.48
CA PHE A 282 2.13 -1.43 -14.11
C PHE A 282 1.85 -0.14 -13.33
N GLU A 283 2.55 0.95 -13.61
CA GLU A 283 2.22 2.28 -13.09
C GLU A 283 0.83 2.75 -13.57
N GLU A 284 0.56 2.67 -14.87
CA GLU A 284 -0.73 3.04 -15.48
C GLU A 284 -1.87 2.15 -14.98
N LEU A 285 -1.64 0.83 -14.83
CA LEU A 285 -2.61 -0.08 -14.20
C LEU A 285 -2.90 0.31 -12.74
N GLY A 286 -1.91 0.81 -12.02
CA GLY A 286 -2.10 1.34 -10.67
C GLY A 286 -2.94 2.62 -10.65
N ILE A 287 -2.68 3.55 -11.57
CA ILE A 287 -3.49 4.77 -11.73
C ILE A 287 -4.94 4.41 -12.10
N ALA A 288 -5.13 3.53 -13.09
CA ALA A 288 -6.45 3.03 -13.48
C ALA A 288 -7.18 2.42 -12.28
N SER A 289 -6.51 1.58 -11.48
CA SER A 289 -7.10 0.97 -10.28
C SER A 289 -7.60 2.01 -9.28
N PHE A 290 -6.81 3.06 -9.05
CA PHE A 290 -7.19 4.15 -8.16
C PHE A 290 -8.40 4.93 -8.70
N CYS A 291 -8.37 5.32 -9.99
CA CYS A 291 -9.48 6.01 -10.65
C CYS A 291 -10.78 5.19 -10.59
N ILE A 292 -10.73 3.89 -10.90
CA ILE A 292 -11.90 3.02 -10.85
C ILE A 292 -12.47 2.95 -9.43
N CYS A 293 -11.63 2.70 -8.42
CA CYS A 293 -12.10 2.68 -7.03
C CYS A 293 -12.72 4.02 -6.62
N LEU A 294 -12.08 5.12 -6.97
CA LEU A 294 -12.53 6.46 -6.62
C LEU A 294 -13.87 6.77 -7.30
N TRP A 295 -14.00 6.53 -8.61
CA TRP A 295 -15.20 6.86 -9.38
C TRP A 295 -16.38 5.96 -9.04
N GLU A 296 -16.15 4.68 -8.77
CA GLU A 296 -17.19 3.79 -8.25
C GLU A 296 -17.84 4.30 -6.95
N GLU A 297 -17.06 4.98 -6.11
CA GLU A 297 -17.57 5.57 -4.86
C GLU A 297 -18.27 6.92 -5.12
N ILE A 298 -17.66 7.79 -5.94
CA ILE A 298 -18.22 9.13 -6.23
C ILE A 298 -19.54 9.03 -7.00
N TYR A 299 -19.62 8.10 -7.96
CA TYR A 299 -20.74 8.00 -8.91
C TYR A 299 -21.64 6.78 -8.64
N GLU A 300 -21.33 5.98 -7.61
CA GLU A 300 -22.12 4.81 -7.20
C GLU A 300 -22.34 3.80 -8.35
N ILE A 301 -21.32 3.56 -9.19
CA ILE A 301 -21.40 2.68 -10.38
C ILE A 301 -20.61 1.38 -10.16
N PRO A 302 -21.21 0.25 -9.75
CA PRO A 302 -20.47 -0.99 -9.50
C PRO A 302 -19.82 -1.59 -10.76
N THR A 303 -18.68 -2.27 -10.60
CA THR A 303 -17.98 -2.95 -11.72
C THR A 303 -18.84 -3.99 -12.44
N THR A 304 -19.76 -4.65 -11.72
CA THR A 304 -20.63 -5.71 -12.25
C THR A 304 -21.66 -5.18 -13.25
N ALA A 305 -22.08 -3.92 -13.12
CA ALA A 305 -23.03 -3.28 -14.03
C ALA A 305 -22.40 -2.99 -15.41
N ARG A 306 -21.08 -2.74 -15.45
CA ARG A 306 -20.35 -2.33 -16.67
C ARG A 306 -19.92 -3.48 -17.58
N ARG A 307 -19.71 -4.68 -17.04
CA ARG A 307 -19.13 -5.83 -17.78
C ARG A 307 -20.12 -6.59 -18.67
N ASN A 308 -21.43 -6.42 -18.49
CA ASN A 308 -22.45 -7.20 -19.21
C ASN A 308 -22.93 -6.57 -20.53
N GLY A 309 -22.17 -5.64 -21.14
CA GLY A 309 -22.57 -5.01 -22.41
C GLY A 309 -23.85 -4.16 -22.30
N TYR A 310 -24.15 -3.67 -21.10
CA TYR A 310 -25.31 -2.85 -20.80
C TYR A 310 -24.98 -1.37 -21.08
N ASP A 311 -24.70 -1.07 -22.35
CA ASP A 311 -24.06 0.17 -22.81
C ASP A 311 -25.03 1.37 -22.90
N ASP A 312 -26.32 1.21 -22.57
CA ASP A 312 -27.31 2.29 -22.70
C ASP A 312 -28.10 2.59 -21.41
N ASP A 313 -28.38 1.60 -20.57
CA ASP A 313 -29.32 1.75 -19.44
C ASP A 313 -28.65 2.14 -18.09
N VAL A 314 -27.31 2.13 -17.98
CA VAL A 314 -26.62 2.68 -16.78
C VAL A 314 -26.57 4.21 -16.81
N ARG A 315 -26.82 4.83 -17.97
CA ARG A 315 -27.02 6.29 -18.08
C ARG A 315 -28.22 6.78 -17.29
N THR A 316 -29.17 5.90 -16.98
CA THR A 316 -30.39 6.21 -16.23
C THR A 316 -30.31 5.81 -14.76
N ASN A 317 -29.12 5.75 -14.16
CA ASN A 317 -29.07 5.67 -12.70
C ASN A 317 -29.77 6.94 -12.16
N THR A 318 -30.93 6.72 -11.56
CA THR A 318 -31.94 7.68 -11.11
C THR A 318 -31.46 8.47 -9.89
N SER A 319 -30.22 8.95 -9.91
CA SER A 319 -29.81 10.05 -9.05
C SER A 319 -30.55 11.28 -9.55
N SER A 320 -31.43 11.83 -8.72
CA SER A 320 -32.07 13.13 -8.98
C SER A 320 -31.06 14.29 -9.03
N ASN A 321 -29.79 14.04 -8.67
CA ASN A 321 -28.70 15.00 -8.73
C ASN A 321 -27.81 14.75 -9.98
N PRO A 322 -27.81 15.64 -10.98
CA PRO A 322 -26.96 15.53 -12.16
C PRO A 322 -25.46 15.58 -11.86
N LEU A 323 -25.06 16.05 -10.67
CA LEU A 323 -23.65 16.03 -10.22
C LEU A 323 -23.11 14.63 -9.93
N ASN A 324 -23.98 13.63 -9.72
CA ASN A 324 -23.59 12.25 -9.45
C ASN A 324 -23.58 11.36 -10.72
N GLN A 325 -23.76 11.96 -11.90
CA GLN A 325 -23.67 11.25 -13.17
C GLN A 325 -22.23 11.29 -13.70
N PHE A 326 -21.67 10.12 -14.02
CA PHE A 326 -20.37 10.07 -14.68
C PHE A 326 -20.52 10.49 -16.15
N VAL A 327 -19.89 11.62 -16.51
CA VAL A 327 -19.96 12.19 -17.86
C VAL A 327 -18.82 11.77 -18.78
N GLY A 328 -17.80 11.09 -18.24
CA GLY A 328 -16.61 10.68 -18.95
C GLY A 328 -15.32 11.17 -18.31
N PHE A 329 -14.19 10.56 -18.67
CA PHE A 329 -12.87 11.03 -18.27
C PHE A 329 -12.12 11.70 -19.44
N VAL A 330 -11.13 12.53 -19.10
CA VAL A 330 -10.14 13.02 -20.07
C VAL A 330 -8.75 12.87 -19.47
N ASP A 331 -7.90 12.04 -20.10
CA ASP A 331 -6.50 11.82 -19.74
C ASP A 331 -5.61 12.82 -20.48
N LEU A 332 -5.04 13.78 -19.76
CA LEU A 332 -4.29 14.90 -20.31
C LEU A 332 -2.79 14.63 -20.36
N GLY A 333 -2.22 14.69 -21.57
CA GLY A 333 -0.86 14.22 -21.79
C GLY A 333 -0.79 12.70 -21.70
N CYS A 334 -1.78 12.01 -22.28
CA CYS A 334 -1.98 10.56 -22.14
C CYS A 334 -0.81 9.71 -22.67
N GLY A 335 0.14 10.32 -23.40
CA GLY A 335 1.38 9.69 -23.83
C GLY A 335 1.12 8.39 -24.59
N SER A 336 1.49 7.27 -23.98
CA SER A 336 1.32 5.94 -24.58
C SER A 336 -0.14 5.55 -24.83
N GLY A 337 -1.10 6.17 -24.13
CA GLY A 337 -2.53 5.83 -24.21
C GLY A 337 -2.94 4.61 -23.38
N VAL A 338 -2.05 4.00 -22.59
CA VAL A 338 -2.34 2.79 -21.80
C VAL A 338 -3.44 3.01 -20.76
N LEU A 339 -3.39 4.11 -20.00
CA LEU A 339 -4.45 4.44 -19.04
C LEU A 339 -5.80 4.56 -19.73
N THR A 340 -5.83 5.28 -20.86
CA THR A 340 -7.03 5.45 -21.68
C THR A 340 -7.56 4.11 -22.21
N ASP A 341 -6.70 3.25 -22.78
CA ASP A 341 -7.06 1.89 -23.23
C ASP A 341 -7.68 1.08 -22.09
N VAL A 342 -7.00 1.01 -20.94
CA VAL A 342 -7.48 0.23 -19.80
C VAL A 342 -8.84 0.74 -19.31
N LEU A 343 -9.00 2.06 -19.14
CA LEU A 343 -10.27 2.62 -18.67
C LEU A 343 -11.43 2.37 -19.65
N LEU A 344 -11.19 2.52 -20.96
CA LEU A 344 -12.19 2.22 -21.99
C LEU A 344 -12.59 0.74 -21.97
N GLN A 345 -11.62 -0.17 -21.88
CA GLN A 345 -11.89 -1.61 -21.80
C GLN A 345 -12.59 -2.03 -20.50
N GLU A 346 -12.49 -1.21 -19.45
CA GLU A 346 -13.22 -1.36 -18.19
C GLU A 346 -14.61 -0.69 -18.20
N GLY A 347 -15.05 -0.19 -19.34
CA GLY A 347 -16.36 0.42 -19.54
C GLY A 347 -16.47 1.85 -18.99
N TRP A 348 -15.34 2.56 -18.84
CA TRP A 348 -15.35 3.98 -18.55
C TRP A 348 -15.22 4.77 -19.85
N PRO A 349 -16.24 5.54 -20.27
CA PRO A 349 -16.12 6.36 -21.47
C PRO A 349 -15.18 7.54 -21.23
N GLY A 350 -14.40 7.91 -22.23
CA GLY A 350 -13.49 9.04 -22.14
C GLY A 350 -12.51 9.15 -23.30
N TYR A 351 -11.58 10.08 -23.16
CA TYR A 351 -10.59 10.40 -24.20
C TYR A 351 -9.19 10.55 -23.60
N GLY A 352 -8.19 10.11 -24.34
CA GLY A 352 -6.79 10.43 -24.10
C GLY A 352 -6.35 11.52 -25.06
N ILE A 353 -5.82 12.62 -24.54
CA ILE A 353 -5.36 13.75 -25.37
C ILE A 353 -3.87 13.96 -25.15
N ASP A 354 -3.09 13.89 -26.22
CA ASP A 354 -1.66 14.22 -26.21
C ASP A 354 -1.36 15.25 -27.31
N ALA A 355 -0.35 16.08 -27.07
CA ALA A 355 0.10 17.05 -28.07
C ALA A 355 0.63 16.39 -29.36
N ARG A 356 0.93 15.08 -29.32
CA ARG A 356 1.39 14.29 -30.47
C ARG A 356 0.84 12.87 -30.43
N SER A 357 0.42 12.36 -31.59
CA SER A 357 0.13 10.94 -31.74
C SER A 357 1.38 10.10 -31.50
N ARG A 358 1.23 8.97 -30.79
CA ARG A 358 2.29 7.98 -30.59
C ARG A 358 2.09 6.80 -31.52
N LYS A 359 3.20 6.24 -32.01
CA LYS A 359 3.21 5.06 -32.91
C LYS A 359 2.38 3.89 -32.33
N ILE A 360 2.44 3.70 -31.02
CA ILE A 360 1.74 2.62 -30.31
C ILE A 360 0.21 2.74 -30.34
N TRP A 361 -0.35 3.92 -30.62
CA TRP A 361 -1.79 4.10 -30.64
C TRP A 361 -2.47 3.20 -31.67
N LYS A 362 -1.83 3.00 -32.83
CA LYS A 362 -2.31 2.12 -33.91
C LYS A 362 -2.31 0.62 -33.54
N SER A 363 -1.74 0.28 -32.39
CA SER A 363 -1.63 -1.09 -31.91
C SER A 363 -2.69 -1.44 -30.87
N PHE A 364 -3.51 -0.48 -30.43
CA PHE A 364 -4.69 -0.73 -29.62
C PHE A 364 -5.88 -1.15 -30.50
N ASP A 365 -6.91 -1.69 -29.84
CA ASP A 365 -8.12 -2.16 -30.51
C ASP A 365 -8.84 -1.02 -31.27
N ASP A 366 -9.54 -1.35 -32.36
CA ASP A 366 -10.16 -0.36 -33.26
C ASP A 366 -11.12 0.61 -32.55
N HIS A 367 -11.80 0.14 -31.50
CA HIS A 367 -12.70 0.98 -30.70
C HIS A 367 -11.96 1.97 -29.78
N VAL A 368 -10.69 1.74 -29.46
CA VAL A 368 -9.86 2.59 -28.60
C VAL A 368 -9.18 3.71 -29.39
N GLN A 369 -8.69 3.41 -30.59
CA GLN A 369 -7.97 4.37 -31.44
C GLN A 369 -8.69 5.72 -31.65
N PRO A 370 -10.01 5.81 -31.93
CA PRO A 370 -10.69 7.10 -32.10
C PRO A 370 -10.80 7.92 -30.80
N HIS A 371 -10.55 7.32 -29.64
CA HIS A 371 -10.55 8.00 -28.34
C HIS A 371 -9.18 8.58 -27.96
N LEU A 372 -8.14 8.30 -28.76
CA LEU A 372 -6.80 8.85 -28.59
C LEU A 372 -6.59 10.01 -29.58
N ILE A 373 -6.60 11.23 -29.06
CA ILE A 373 -6.66 12.46 -29.85
C ILE A 373 -5.32 13.19 -29.81
N GLU A 374 -4.73 13.40 -30.98
CA GLU A 374 -3.62 14.34 -31.13
C GLU A 374 -4.17 15.76 -31.15
N SER A 375 -4.05 16.47 -30.01
CA SER A 375 -4.49 17.84 -29.89
C SER A 375 -3.76 18.57 -28.77
N ILE A 376 -3.63 19.88 -28.93
CA ILE A 376 -3.14 20.76 -27.87
C ILE A 376 -4.35 21.43 -27.24
N LEU A 377 -4.59 21.18 -25.95
CA LEU A 377 -5.66 21.84 -25.23
C LEU A 377 -5.33 23.30 -24.98
N ILE A 378 -6.25 24.16 -25.42
CA ILE A 378 -6.23 25.59 -25.17
C ILE A 378 -7.46 25.88 -24.31
N PRO A 379 -7.28 26.18 -23.01
CA PRO A 379 -8.38 26.61 -22.16
C PRO A 379 -9.18 27.75 -22.81
N TYR A 380 -10.52 27.63 -22.86
CA TYR A 380 -11.39 28.62 -23.51
C TYR A 380 -11.27 30.03 -22.90
N VAL A 381 -10.84 30.12 -21.63
CA VAL A 381 -10.58 31.39 -20.93
C VAL A 381 -9.40 32.17 -21.51
N ILE A 382 -8.56 31.53 -22.31
CA ILE A 382 -7.48 32.15 -23.06
C ILE A 382 -8.08 32.65 -24.36
N ASP A 383 -8.33 33.96 -24.40
CA ASP A 383 -8.88 34.64 -25.57
C ASP A 383 -7.96 34.40 -26.79
N GLN A 384 -8.49 33.80 -27.85
CA GLN A 384 -7.76 33.61 -29.10
C GLN A 384 -7.49 34.94 -29.83
N THR A 385 -8.11 36.05 -29.39
CA THR A 385 -8.04 37.36 -30.04
C THR A 385 -7.04 38.34 -29.41
N LEU A 386 -6.46 38.05 -28.24
CA LEU A 386 -5.44 38.91 -27.60
C LEU A 386 -4.05 38.67 -28.20
N VAL A 387 -3.91 39.04 -29.47
CA VAL A 387 -2.62 39.30 -30.12
C VAL A 387 -2.26 40.74 -29.83
N GLY A 388 -1.35 40.95 -28.89
CA GLY A 388 -0.63 42.21 -28.75
C GLY A 388 -0.98 43.02 -27.51
N THR A 389 -0.23 42.78 -26.45
CA THR A 389 0.37 43.86 -25.65
C THR A 389 1.64 43.29 -25.02
N GLU A 390 2.76 43.97 -25.21
CA GLU A 390 4.06 43.60 -24.65
C GLU A 390 3.96 43.44 -23.13
N SER A 391 4.31 42.28 -22.56
CA SER A 391 5.00 42.16 -21.25
C SER A 391 5.15 40.74 -20.70
N ARG A 392 6.42 40.42 -20.41
CA ARG A 392 6.99 39.40 -19.49
C ARG A 392 6.54 37.94 -19.68
N ARG A 393 7.41 37.17 -20.35
CA ARG A 393 7.48 35.69 -20.35
C ARG A 393 7.01 35.06 -19.03
N PHE A 394 6.15 34.04 -19.16
CA PHE A 394 5.85 33.05 -18.12
C PHE A 394 7.15 32.52 -17.48
N ARG A 395 7.51 33.09 -16.33
CA ARG A 395 8.38 32.48 -15.34
C ARG A 395 7.46 32.24 -14.18
N ALA A 396 7.17 30.97 -13.86
CA ALA A 396 6.64 30.59 -12.55
C ALA A 396 7.48 31.35 -11.51
N GLN A 397 6.91 32.40 -10.92
CA GLN A 397 7.67 33.32 -10.10
C GLN A 397 8.01 32.57 -8.83
N ARG A 398 9.29 32.18 -8.70
CA ARG A 398 9.89 31.56 -7.51
C ARG A 398 9.54 32.29 -6.20
N SER A 399 9.13 33.56 -6.26
CA SER A 399 8.80 34.42 -5.13
C SER A 399 7.45 34.11 -4.46
N LEU A 400 6.47 33.50 -5.15
CA LEU A 400 5.15 33.20 -4.55
C LEU A 400 5.13 31.95 -3.66
N CYS A 401 6.21 31.16 -3.65
CA CYS A 401 6.40 30.06 -2.69
C CYS A 401 6.89 30.52 -1.31
N GLN A 402 7.09 31.83 -1.08
CA GLN A 402 7.33 32.36 0.25
C GLN A 402 6.03 32.95 0.78
N VAL A 403 5.38 32.22 1.68
CA VAL A 403 4.32 32.77 2.53
C VAL A 403 4.92 33.97 3.27
N GLU A 404 4.36 35.15 3.07
CA GLU A 404 4.66 36.31 3.91
C GLU A 404 4.05 36.05 5.29
N GLY A 405 4.88 35.56 6.20
CA GLY A 405 4.50 35.30 7.59
C GLY A 405 5.31 34.14 8.16
N GLU A 406 5.98 34.40 9.27
CA GLU A 406 6.77 33.44 10.06
C GLU A 406 8.10 32.98 9.45
N LYS A 407 9.12 33.84 9.61
CA LYS A 407 10.50 33.37 9.81
C LYS A 407 10.61 32.62 11.15
N SER A 408 10.08 31.40 11.21
CA SER A 408 10.52 30.43 12.22
C SER A 408 11.82 29.79 11.71
N ARG A 409 12.90 29.99 12.46
CA ARG A 409 14.21 29.38 12.21
C ARG A 409 14.09 27.86 12.38
N GLY A 410 13.80 27.18 11.28
CA GLY A 410 13.74 25.73 11.19
C GLY A 410 13.45 25.26 9.78
N SER A 411 14.08 25.86 8.75
CA SER A 411 13.74 25.53 7.36
C SER A 411 14.20 24.10 7.02
N SER A 412 13.29 23.14 7.07
CA SER A 412 13.47 21.89 6.34
C SER A 412 13.55 22.27 4.85
N LYS A 413 14.63 21.87 4.17
CA LYS A 413 14.79 22.11 2.72
C LYS A 413 13.71 21.32 1.97
N GLN A 414 12.58 21.95 1.65
CA GLN A 414 11.54 21.33 0.83
C GLN A 414 12.09 21.05 -0.57
N SER A 415 11.73 19.89 -1.14
CA SER A 415 12.15 19.52 -2.50
C SER A 415 11.40 20.34 -3.56
N THR A 416 11.95 20.46 -4.77
CA THR A 416 11.26 21.11 -5.90
C THR A 416 9.89 20.48 -6.19
N TYR A 417 9.77 19.16 -6.02
CA TYR A 417 8.50 18.44 -6.17
C TYR A 417 7.49 18.85 -5.09
N GLN A 418 7.93 18.98 -3.84
CA GLN A 418 7.06 19.44 -2.76
C GLN A 418 6.60 20.89 -2.98
N LEU A 419 7.48 21.76 -3.46
CA LEU A 419 7.12 23.14 -3.81
C LEU A 419 6.06 23.19 -4.92
N LEU A 420 6.19 22.34 -5.95
CA LEU A 420 5.18 22.21 -7.00
C LEU A 420 3.84 21.74 -6.45
N ILE A 421 3.84 20.73 -5.57
CA ILE A 421 2.62 20.22 -4.91
C ILE A 421 1.93 21.34 -4.13
N ASN A 422 2.68 22.04 -3.27
CA ASN A 422 2.14 23.14 -2.47
C ASN A 422 1.57 24.25 -3.35
N TYR A 423 2.24 24.57 -4.46
CA TYR A 423 1.75 25.56 -5.42
C TYR A 423 0.43 25.12 -6.07
N VAL A 424 0.31 23.86 -6.52
CA VAL A 424 -0.95 23.35 -7.10
C VAL A 424 -2.06 23.31 -6.06
N GLU A 425 -1.76 22.94 -4.81
CA GLU A 425 -2.71 22.96 -3.69
C GLU A 425 -3.24 24.37 -3.41
N ASN A 426 -2.36 25.36 -3.39
CA ASN A 426 -2.75 26.77 -3.25
C ASN A 426 -3.64 27.22 -4.42
N LEU A 427 -3.29 26.86 -5.66
CA LEU A 427 -4.14 27.16 -6.82
C LEU A 427 -5.54 26.55 -6.69
N CYS A 428 -5.67 25.33 -6.15
CA CYS A 428 -6.96 24.73 -5.87
C CYS A 428 -7.79 25.59 -4.90
N HIS A 429 -7.20 26.02 -3.79
CA HIS A 429 -7.88 26.87 -2.82
C HIS A 429 -8.29 28.23 -3.41
N GLU A 430 -7.43 28.85 -4.21
CA GLU A 430 -7.74 30.12 -4.87
C GLU A 430 -8.95 30.03 -5.80
N ILE A 431 -9.14 28.90 -6.48
CA ILE A 431 -10.30 28.67 -7.36
C ILE A 431 -11.51 28.02 -6.65
N GLY A 432 -11.44 27.87 -5.32
CA GLY A 432 -12.51 27.28 -4.49
C GLY A 432 -12.63 25.75 -4.54
N VAL A 433 -11.63 25.05 -5.07
CA VAL A 433 -11.55 23.58 -5.02
C VAL A 433 -10.90 23.17 -3.69
N VAL A 434 -11.49 22.21 -2.98
CA VAL A 434 -10.88 21.62 -1.78
C VAL A 434 -9.94 20.48 -2.20
N PRO A 435 -8.61 20.67 -2.14
CA PRO A 435 -7.67 19.65 -2.55
C PRO A 435 -7.53 18.56 -1.47
N GLN A 436 -7.64 17.31 -1.90
CA GLN A 436 -7.28 16.14 -1.12
C GLN A 436 -6.02 15.51 -1.69
N LYS A 437 -5.24 14.84 -0.85
CA LYS A 437 -3.95 14.25 -1.23
C LYS A 437 -3.96 12.75 -0.97
N GLU A 438 -3.51 11.98 -1.96
CA GLU A 438 -3.34 10.54 -1.84
C GLU A 438 -1.96 10.13 -2.37
N TRP A 439 -1.22 9.35 -1.58
CA TRP A 439 0.02 8.74 -2.05
C TRP A 439 -0.29 7.41 -2.75
N LEU A 440 -0.24 7.40 -4.08
CA LEU A 440 -0.52 6.22 -4.89
C LEU A 440 0.52 5.11 -4.66
N ARG A 441 0.05 3.85 -4.72
CA ARG A 441 0.87 2.63 -4.61
C ARG A 441 1.44 2.21 -5.97
N ILE A 442 2.11 3.15 -6.62
CA ILE A 442 2.79 2.95 -7.91
C ILE A 442 4.31 3.08 -7.74
N PRO A 443 5.12 2.39 -8.56
CA PRO A 443 6.59 2.43 -8.48
C PRO A 443 7.17 3.72 -9.10
N SER A 444 6.58 4.88 -8.79
CA SER A 444 6.96 6.19 -9.33
C SER A 444 7.57 7.09 -8.26
N THR A 445 8.51 7.95 -8.66
CA THR A 445 9.04 9.01 -7.79
C THR A 445 8.07 10.17 -7.62
N ARG A 446 7.02 10.23 -8.45
CA ARG A 446 5.96 11.24 -8.44
C ARG A 446 4.61 10.54 -8.28
N ASN A 447 4.39 10.00 -7.08
CA ASN A 447 3.22 9.18 -6.78
C ASN A 447 2.17 9.91 -5.91
N LEU A 448 2.26 11.22 -5.72
CA LEU A 448 1.21 11.98 -5.04
C LEU A 448 0.14 12.43 -6.04
N ALA A 449 -1.11 12.03 -5.80
CA ALA A 449 -2.29 12.55 -6.47
C ALA A 449 -2.90 13.71 -5.66
N ILE A 450 -3.35 14.76 -6.38
CA ILE A 450 -4.18 15.84 -5.84
C ILE A 450 -5.58 15.67 -6.42
N ILE A 451 -6.59 15.53 -5.58
CA ILE A 451 -7.97 15.23 -5.96
C ILE A 451 -8.88 16.37 -5.50
N GLY A 452 -9.60 17.00 -6.42
CA GLY A 452 -10.65 17.97 -6.11
C GLY A 452 -12.03 17.37 -6.30
N ARG A 453 -12.72 17.03 -5.20
CA ARG A 453 -14.09 16.46 -5.23
C ARG A 453 -15.15 17.39 -4.67
N ALA A 454 -14.73 18.32 -3.82
CA ALA A 454 -15.59 19.28 -3.15
C ALA A 454 -15.18 20.70 -3.55
N TYR A 455 -16.17 21.56 -3.56
CA TYR A 455 -15.99 23.00 -3.70
C TYR A 455 -16.41 23.65 -2.40
N GLU A 456 -15.59 24.55 -1.89
CA GLU A 456 -15.99 25.49 -0.87
C GLU A 456 -16.23 26.85 -1.53
N PRO A 457 -17.08 27.72 -0.96
CA PRO A 457 -17.02 29.13 -1.30
C PRO A 457 -15.55 29.55 -1.19
N PRO A 458 -14.93 30.14 -2.23
CA PRO A 458 -13.51 30.47 -2.19
C PRO A 458 -13.22 31.24 -0.90
N SER A 459 -12.08 30.99 -0.26
CA SER A 459 -11.70 31.57 1.04
C SER A 459 -11.34 33.06 0.92
N TRP A 460 -12.19 33.87 0.29
CA TRP A 460 -12.03 35.31 0.25
C TRP A 460 -12.52 35.87 1.58
N ASP A 461 -11.56 36.43 2.30
CA ASP A 461 -11.77 37.27 3.45
C ASP A 461 -12.70 38.45 3.08
N LEU A 462 -13.96 38.36 3.49
CA LEU A 462 -15.00 39.39 3.38
C LEU A 462 -14.57 40.77 3.94
N SER A 463 -13.43 40.86 4.65
CA SER A 463 -12.91 42.11 5.20
C SER A 463 -11.97 42.91 4.28
N LYS A 464 -11.55 42.34 3.14
CA LYS A 464 -10.70 43.05 2.15
C LYS A 464 -11.54 43.46 0.94
N GLY A 465 -12.18 44.62 1.06
CA GLY A 465 -13.14 45.19 0.12
C GLY A 465 -12.82 45.03 -1.38
N PHE A 466 -13.37 43.97 -1.96
CA PHE A 466 -13.62 43.79 -3.38
C PHE A 466 -15.10 43.45 -3.55
N GLU A 467 -15.74 44.00 -4.58
CA GLU A 467 -17.18 43.92 -4.79
C GLU A 467 -17.68 42.48 -5.01
N ILE A 468 -18.95 42.31 -4.64
CA ILE A 468 -19.72 41.07 -4.61
C ILE A 468 -19.79 40.45 -6.02
N GLU A 469 -19.57 39.12 -6.09
CA GLU A 469 -19.86 38.23 -7.25
C GLU A 469 -18.78 38.04 -8.34
N GLU A 470 -17.52 37.81 -7.96
CA GLU A 470 -16.55 37.28 -8.93
C GLU A 470 -16.80 35.80 -9.26
N SER A 471 -17.29 35.52 -10.47
CA SER A 471 -17.37 34.16 -11.01
C SER A 471 -16.00 33.47 -10.98
N ARG A 472 -15.99 32.14 -10.76
CA ARG A 472 -14.77 31.32 -10.80
C ARG A 472 -13.95 31.52 -12.08
N GLU A 473 -14.63 31.78 -13.20
CA GLU A 473 -13.97 32.10 -14.47
C GLU A 473 -13.14 33.39 -14.39
N MET A 474 -13.67 34.44 -13.75
CA MET A 474 -12.93 35.69 -13.53
C MET A 474 -11.72 35.49 -12.62
N VAL A 475 -11.87 34.68 -11.56
CA VAL A 475 -10.76 34.30 -10.69
C VAL A 475 -9.66 33.58 -11.48
N VAL A 476 -10.03 32.59 -12.30
CA VAL A 476 -9.08 31.87 -13.17
C VAL A 476 -8.38 32.85 -14.14
N LYS A 477 -9.11 33.77 -14.77
CA LYS A 477 -8.53 34.80 -15.65
C LYS A 477 -7.52 35.68 -14.91
N LYS A 478 -7.84 36.12 -13.69
CA LYS A 478 -6.92 36.91 -12.85
C LYS A 478 -5.66 36.13 -12.46
N ILE A 479 -5.79 34.85 -12.11
CA ILE A 479 -4.65 33.97 -11.81
C ILE A 479 -3.77 33.84 -13.05
N ILE A 480 -4.35 33.54 -14.23
CA ILE A 480 -3.58 33.45 -15.48
C ILE A 480 -2.82 34.75 -15.75
N GLN A 481 -3.47 35.90 -15.60
CA GLN A 481 -2.83 37.22 -15.76
C GLN A 481 -1.66 37.40 -14.76
N ARG A 482 -1.88 37.06 -13.47
CA ARG A 482 -0.88 37.14 -12.40
C ARG A 482 0.35 36.28 -12.68
N GLU A 483 0.14 35.08 -13.20
CA GLU A 483 1.22 34.11 -13.48
C GLU A 483 1.98 34.41 -14.79
N GLY A 484 1.69 35.54 -15.46
CA GLY A 484 2.40 36.01 -16.65
C GLY A 484 1.63 35.85 -17.98
N GLY A 485 0.32 35.62 -17.91
CA GLY A 485 -0.55 35.56 -19.08
C GLY A 485 -0.29 34.35 -19.99
N THR A 486 -0.68 34.47 -21.26
CA THR A 486 -0.62 33.40 -22.27
C THR A 486 0.44 33.67 -23.35
N GLU A 487 1.28 34.68 -23.14
CA GLU A 487 2.30 35.12 -24.08
C GLU A 487 3.34 34.01 -24.35
N GLY A 488 3.64 33.77 -25.63
CA GLY A 488 4.53 32.69 -26.04
C GLY A 488 3.88 31.30 -26.09
N TRP A 489 2.65 31.14 -25.58
CA TRP A 489 1.88 29.91 -25.72
C TRP A 489 1.62 29.61 -27.19
N ASN A 490 1.07 30.58 -27.95
CA ASN A 490 0.80 30.40 -29.38
C ASN A 490 2.07 30.05 -30.19
N ALA A 491 3.21 30.66 -29.88
CA ALA A 491 4.49 30.33 -30.49
C ALA A 491 4.98 28.92 -30.10
N MET A 492 4.76 28.51 -28.85
CA MET A 492 5.08 27.16 -28.36
C MET A 492 4.16 26.10 -28.99
N VAL A 493 2.86 26.38 -29.12
CA VAL A 493 1.87 25.54 -29.81
C VAL A 493 2.27 25.38 -31.27
N ALA A 494 2.59 26.47 -31.97
CA ALA A 494 3.08 26.43 -33.35
C ALA A 494 4.37 25.60 -33.48
N LYS A 495 5.32 25.76 -32.53
CA LYS A 495 6.56 24.97 -32.48
C LYS A 495 6.34 23.49 -32.19
N LEU A 496 5.35 23.15 -31.35
CA LEU A 496 4.99 21.78 -31.03
C LEU A 496 4.36 21.08 -32.24
N LYS A 497 3.48 21.78 -32.98
CA LYS A 497 2.88 21.33 -34.24
C LYS A 497 3.91 21.16 -35.37
N GLY A 498 4.94 22.02 -35.43
CA GLY A 498 5.95 22.00 -36.51
C GLY A 498 7.10 21.00 -36.35
N ARG A 499 7.23 20.34 -35.20
CA ARG A 499 8.28 19.34 -34.96
C ARG A 499 7.77 17.96 -35.37
N GLN A 500 8.36 17.39 -36.43
CA GLN A 500 8.10 16.00 -36.84
C GLN A 500 8.42 15.00 -35.71
N PRO A 501 7.81 13.79 -35.74
CA PRO A 501 8.07 12.75 -34.74
C PRO A 501 9.57 12.44 -34.71
N SER A 502 10.19 12.62 -33.55
CA SER A 502 11.56 12.17 -33.31
C SER A 502 11.59 10.65 -33.48
N GLY A 503 12.06 10.20 -34.63
CA GLY A 503 11.95 8.82 -35.11
C GLY A 503 11.98 8.68 -36.63
N ALA A 504 12.01 9.78 -37.38
CA ALA A 504 12.46 9.84 -38.77
C ALA A 504 13.75 10.69 -38.80
N ASP A 505 14.87 10.09 -38.39
CA ASP A 505 16.18 10.63 -38.79
C ASP A 505 17.04 9.45 -39.21
N ASP A 506 17.67 9.67 -40.35
CA ASP A 506 18.13 8.65 -41.29
C ASP A 506 19.21 7.76 -40.70
N GLY A 507 19.10 6.46 -41.03
CA GLY A 507 20.21 5.55 -40.93
C GLY A 507 21.29 5.95 -41.94
N HIS A 508 22.13 6.92 -41.61
CA HIS A 508 23.43 7.08 -42.26
C HIS A 508 24.51 7.59 -41.30
N SER A 509 25.51 6.73 -41.15
CA SER A 509 26.88 7.00 -40.72
C SER A 509 27.10 7.48 -39.28
N ARG A 510 27.56 6.54 -38.44
CA ARG A 510 28.82 6.66 -37.68
C ARG A 510 29.18 5.30 -37.09
N CYS A 511 29.71 4.43 -37.96
CA CYS A 511 30.77 3.52 -37.56
C CYS A 511 32.09 4.26 -37.76
N SER A 512 32.72 4.67 -36.67
CA SER A 512 34.19 4.63 -36.49
C SER A 512 34.46 4.53 -35.00
#